data_AF-A0A7C3GMF0-F1
#
_entry.id   AF-A0A7C3GMF0-F1
#
_cell.length_a   1.000
_cell.length_b   1.000
_cell.length_c   1.000
_cell.angle_alpha   90.00
_cell.angle_beta   90.00
_cell.angle_gamma   90.00
#
_symmetry.space_group_name_H-M   'P 1'
#
loop_
_entity.id
_entity.type
_entity.pdbx_description
1 polymer ?
#
loop_
_entity_poly.entity_id
_entity_poly.type
_entity_poly.pdbx_seq_one_letter_code
_entity_poly.pdbx_strand_id
1 'polypeptide(L)'
;MARKKQSRGNCTFCGKEMTKGGLTRHLKTCSAREEANQKANGRVTALYHLQIWDKYDPDYWLQLEVRGDAKLADLDRYLRAIWLECCGHLSMFSAGGWGEELAMRAKIGVIFPQLAQLTYIYDFGTSSELAVKMVGVREGKPLSARPIHLLARNQLP
;
A
#
# COMPACT_ATOMS: atom_id res chain seq x y z
N MET A 1 -16.23 24.24 -11.51
CA MET A 1 -16.19 23.35 -10.34
C MET A 1 -14.90 23.64 -9.58
N ALA A 2 -14.99 24.03 -8.30
CA ALA A 2 -13.80 24.29 -7.50
C ALA A 2 -12.99 22.99 -7.33
N ARG A 3 -11.69 23.02 -7.61
CA ARG A 3 -10.80 21.86 -7.46
C ARG A 3 -10.76 21.51 -5.96
N LYS A 4 -11.39 20.38 -5.56
CA LYS A 4 -11.35 19.88 -4.19
C LYS A 4 -9.88 19.84 -3.73
N LYS A 5 -9.58 20.39 -2.55
CA LYS A 5 -8.22 20.32 -1.99
C LYS A 5 -7.87 18.85 -1.83
N GLN A 6 -6.75 18.43 -2.42
CA GLN A 6 -6.29 17.04 -2.32
C GLN A 6 -5.90 16.74 -0.87
N SER A 7 -6.29 15.57 -0.36
CA SER A 7 -5.82 15.15 0.95
C SER A 7 -4.29 15.04 1.01
N ARG A 8 -3.77 15.28 2.21
CA ARG A 8 -2.33 15.31 2.51
C ARG A 8 -2.01 14.30 3.60
N GLY A 9 -0.77 13.85 3.62
CA GLY A 9 -0.26 12.96 4.64
C GLY A 9 1.22 13.21 4.88
N ASN A 10 1.70 12.66 5.99
CA ASN A 10 3.08 12.83 6.43
C ASN A 10 3.93 11.65 5.97
N CYS A 11 5.17 11.94 5.55
CA CYS A 11 6.20 10.94 5.37
C CYS A 11 6.59 10.34 6.74
N THR A 12 6.58 9.02 6.91
CA THR A 12 6.92 8.38 8.20
C THR A 12 8.39 8.56 8.60
N PHE A 13 9.28 8.93 7.66
CA PHE A 13 10.71 9.12 7.92
C PHE A 13 11.07 10.56 8.32
N CYS A 14 10.60 11.56 7.56
CA CYS A 14 11.00 12.96 7.76
C CYS A 14 9.87 13.89 8.23
N GLY A 15 8.65 13.37 8.39
CA GLY A 15 7.49 14.14 8.84
C GLY A 15 6.89 15.12 7.83
N LYS A 16 7.54 15.36 6.67
CA LYS A 16 7.05 16.32 5.66
C LYS A 16 5.64 15.96 5.17
N GLU A 17 4.77 16.96 5.19
CA GLU A 17 3.38 16.84 4.75
C GLU A 17 3.25 17.15 3.25
N MET A 18 2.76 16.19 2.47
CA MET A 18 2.60 16.35 1.01
C MET A 18 1.33 15.62 0.54
N THR A 19 0.92 15.89 -0.70
CA THR A 19 -0.18 15.16 -1.34
C THR A 19 0.21 13.71 -1.63
N LYS A 20 -0.77 12.83 -1.88
CA LYS A 20 -0.56 11.42 -2.26
C LYS A 20 0.54 11.25 -3.33
N GLY A 21 0.42 11.94 -4.46
CA GLY A 21 1.41 11.89 -5.54
C GLY A 21 2.74 12.56 -5.19
N GLY A 22 2.70 13.63 -4.38
CA GLY A 22 3.90 14.30 -3.86
C GLY A 22 4.75 13.36 -3.02
N LEU A 23 4.13 12.58 -2.12
CA LEU A 23 4.82 11.58 -1.30
C LEU A 23 5.46 10.48 -2.13
N THR A 24 4.80 10.00 -3.18
CA THR A 24 5.38 8.96 -4.04
C THR A 24 6.67 9.43 -4.71
N ARG A 25 6.76 10.71 -5.08
CA ARG A 25 8.00 11.30 -5.62
C ARG A 25 9.02 11.55 -4.52
N HIS A 26 8.59 12.15 -3.42
CA HIS A 26 9.44 12.47 -2.27
C HIS A 26 10.12 11.24 -1.67
N LEU A 27 9.40 10.13 -1.53
CA LEU A 27 9.91 8.88 -0.98
C LEU A 27 11.09 8.30 -1.79
N LYS A 28 11.27 8.68 -3.05
CA LYS A 28 12.43 8.29 -3.87
C LYS A 28 13.70 9.09 -3.54
N THR A 29 13.57 10.29 -2.98
CA THR A 29 14.68 11.22 -2.70
C THR A 29 14.74 11.65 -1.24
N CYS A 30 14.01 10.95 -0.35
CA CYS A 30 13.96 11.25 1.06
C CYS A 30 15.25 10.83 1.75
N SER A 31 16.08 11.78 2.18
CA SER A 31 17.35 11.52 2.88
C SER A 31 17.16 10.67 4.15
N ALA A 32 16.14 10.97 4.96
CA ALA A 32 15.83 10.19 6.17
C ALA A 32 15.45 8.73 5.85
N ARG A 33 14.77 8.48 4.73
CA ARG A 33 14.49 7.11 4.28
C ARG A 33 15.76 6.41 3.81
N GLU A 34 16.62 7.13 3.11
CA GLU A 34 17.90 6.59 2.64
C GLU A 34 18.80 6.18 3.81
N GLU A 35 18.91 7.03 4.84
CA GLU A 35 19.60 6.68 6.09
C GLU A 35 18.99 5.44 6.77
N ALA A 36 17.66 5.34 6.81
CA ALA A 36 16.97 4.16 7.34
C ALA A 36 17.27 2.89 6.52
N ASN A 37 17.34 3.00 5.19
CA ASN A 37 17.68 1.90 4.29
C ASN A 37 19.12 1.42 4.51
N GLN A 38 20.06 2.33 4.75
CA GLN A 38 21.47 1.99 4.99
C GLN A 38 21.67 1.28 6.33
N LYS A 39 20.89 1.67 7.35
CA LYS A 39 20.87 1.03 8.68
C LYS A 39 20.07 -0.27 8.71
N ALA A 40 19.28 -0.55 7.67
CA ALA A 40 18.47 -1.76 7.61
C ALA A 40 19.35 -3.01 7.55
N ASN A 41 18.93 -4.04 8.29
CA ASN A 41 19.61 -5.33 8.35
C ASN A 41 18.76 -6.42 7.72
N GLY A 42 19.41 -7.47 7.23
CA GLY A 42 18.77 -8.60 6.61
C GLY A 42 19.19 -8.82 5.16
N ARG A 43 18.51 -9.77 4.52
CA ARG A 43 18.79 -10.18 3.14
C ARG A 43 18.21 -9.15 2.17
N VAL A 44 18.99 -8.81 1.14
CA VAL A 44 18.51 -8.01 0.01
C VAL A 44 17.38 -8.77 -0.70
N THR A 45 16.27 -8.08 -0.91
CA THR A 45 15.07 -8.61 -1.58
C THR A 45 14.38 -7.53 -2.39
N ALA A 46 13.46 -7.93 -3.27
CA ALA A 46 12.60 -7.02 -4.00
C ALA A 46 11.53 -6.45 -3.06
N LEU A 47 11.45 -5.12 -3.01
CA LEU A 47 10.53 -4.35 -2.18
C LEU A 47 9.64 -3.51 -3.08
N TYR A 48 8.34 -3.77 -3.01
CA TYR A 48 7.30 -3.18 -3.84
C TYR A 48 6.69 -1.99 -3.11
N HIS A 49 6.71 -0.83 -3.76
CA HIS A 49 6.00 0.35 -3.28
C HIS A 49 4.58 0.30 -3.81
N LEU A 50 3.64 0.06 -2.90
CA LEU A 50 2.21 0.04 -3.18
C LEU A 50 1.56 1.34 -2.72
N GLN A 51 0.72 1.93 -3.56
CA GLN A 51 -0.18 3.02 -3.22
C GLN A 51 -1.60 2.45 -3.16
N ILE A 52 -2.28 2.63 -2.03
CA ILE A 52 -3.64 2.15 -1.80
C ILE A 52 -4.56 3.33 -1.53
N TRP A 53 -5.73 3.39 -2.14
CA TRP A 53 -6.75 4.41 -1.88
C TRP A 53 -8.16 3.85 -2.01
N ASP A 54 -9.12 4.47 -1.35
CA ASP A 54 -10.54 4.11 -1.50
C ASP A 54 -11.05 4.60 -2.87
N LYS A 55 -11.80 3.75 -3.56
CA LYS A 55 -12.29 4.04 -4.92
C LYS A 55 -13.35 5.14 -4.95
N TYR A 56 -14.13 5.28 -3.88
CA TYR A 56 -15.24 6.22 -3.79
C TYR A 56 -14.85 7.49 -3.04
N ASP A 57 -13.92 7.39 -2.08
CA ASP A 57 -13.33 8.53 -1.39
C ASP A 57 -11.79 8.55 -1.50
N PRO A 58 -11.24 9.11 -2.60
CA PRO A 58 -9.80 9.08 -2.87
C PRO A 58 -8.97 9.93 -1.90
N ASP A 59 -9.62 10.65 -0.98
CA ASP A 59 -8.94 11.37 0.09
C ASP A 59 -8.38 10.41 1.13
N TYR A 60 -8.95 9.21 1.28
CA TYR A 60 -8.37 8.14 2.09
C TYR A 60 -7.37 7.32 1.29
N TRP A 61 -6.13 7.27 1.77
CA TRP A 61 -5.06 6.53 1.13
C TRP A 61 -3.89 6.25 2.07
N LEU A 62 -3.11 5.24 1.72
CA LEU A 62 -1.84 4.92 2.36
C LEU A 62 -0.83 4.38 1.35
N GLN A 63 0.44 4.47 1.71
CA GLN A 63 1.55 3.96 0.90
C GLN A 63 2.35 2.97 1.72
N LEU A 64 2.59 1.81 1.15
CA LEU A 64 3.28 0.69 1.77
C LEU A 64 4.52 0.33 0.99
N GLU A 65 5.51 -0.18 1.71
CA GLU A 65 6.56 -1.00 1.14
C GLU A 65 6.32 -2.45 1.54
N VAL A 66 6.27 -3.34 0.55
CA VAL A 66 5.92 -4.74 0.75
C VAL A 66 6.97 -5.65 0.15
N ARG A 67 7.40 -6.68 0.87
CA ARG A 67 8.34 -7.68 0.33
C ARG A 67 7.70 -8.46 -0.81
N GLY A 68 8.48 -8.75 -1.85
CA GLY A 68 8.01 -9.52 -3.01
C GLY A 68 7.54 -10.93 -2.68
N ASP A 69 8.03 -11.52 -1.58
CA ASP A 69 7.62 -12.83 -1.10
C ASP A 69 6.40 -12.82 -0.18
N ALA A 70 5.91 -11.63 0.22
CA ALA A 70 4.68 -11.48 0.97
C ALA A 70 3.48 -12.01 0.16
N LYS A 71 2.50 -12.57 0.84
CA LYS A 71 1.27 -13.07 0.23
C LYS A 71 0.20 -11.99 0.20
N LEU A 72 -0.79 -12.11 -0.69
CA LEU A 72 -2.00 -11.28 -0.64
C LEU A 72 -2.71 -11.40 0.72
N ALA A 73 -2.68 -12.56 1.36
CA ALA A 73 -3.18 -12.75 2.73
C ALA A 73 -2.49 -11.83 3.77
N ASP A 74 -1.19 -11.54 3.58
CA ASP A 74 -0.47 -10.64 4.48
C ASP A 74 -0.91 -9.19 4.28
N LEU A 75 -1.16 -8.81 3.02
CA LEU A 75 -1.70 -7.49 2.66
C LEU A 75 -3.15 -7.32 3.15
N ASP A 76 -4.00 -8.34 2.97
CA ASP A 76 -5.36 -8.39 3.50
C ASP A 76 -5.40 -8.11 5.00
N ARG A 77 -4.65 -8.91 5.77
CA ARG A 77 -4.56 -8.76 7.23
C ARG A 77 -4.07 -7.37 7.64
N TYR A 78 -3.14 -6.80 6.88
CA TYR A 78 -2.64 -5.45 7.14
C TYR A 78 -3.71 -4.38 6.87
N LEU A 79 -4.40 -4.45 5.73
CA LEU A 79 -5.46 -3.50 5.35
C LEU A 79 -6.64 -3.53 6.33
N ARG A 80 -7.02 -4.74 6.77
CA ARG A 80 -8.00 -4.95 7.84
C ARG A 80 -7.57 -4.22 9.11
N ALA A 81 -6.39 -4.52 9.63
CA ALA A 81 -5.92 -3.97 10.90
C ALA A 81 -5.76 -2.43 10.90
N ILE A 82 -5.41 -1.82 9.75
CA ILE A 82 -5.13 -0.38 9.68
C ILE A 82 -6.33 0.47 9.26
N TRP A 83 -7.32 -0.13 8.58
CA TRP A 83 -8.38 0.63 7.91
C TRP A 83 -9.78 0.03 8.09
N LEU A 84 -9.98 -1.28 7.89
CA LEU A 84 -11.32 -1.82 7.60
C LEU A 84 -11.95 -2.66 8.70
N GLU A 85 -11.16 -3.25 9.58
CA GLU A 85 -11.67 -4.32 10.45
C GLU A 85 -12.61 -3.76 11.53
N CYS A 86 -13.90 -4.08 11.37
CA CYS A 86 -14.93 -3.87 12.37
C CYS A 86 -15.47 -5.21 12.92
N CYS A 87 -15.66 -6.22 12.06
CA CYS A 87 -16.45 -7.41 12.39
C CYS A 87 -16.01 -8.73 11.71
N GLY A 88 -14.83 -8.80 11.09
CA GLY A 88 -14.32 -10.06 10.49
C GLY A 88 -14.99 -10.50 9.19
N HIS A 89 -15.53 -9.57 8.40
CA HIS A 89 -16.19 -9.87 7.11
C HIS A 89 -15.25 -10.48 6.07
N LEU A 90 -15.82 -11.04 5.00
CA LEU A 90 -15.04 -11.60 3.88
C LEU A 90 -14.34 -10.50 3.07
N SER A 91 -13.23 -10.87 2.44
CA SER A 91 -12.50 -10.01 1.51
C SER A 91 -11.96 -10.79 0.32
N MET A 92 -11.65 -10.05 -0.74
CA MET A 92 -11.13 -10.59 -1.98
C MET A 92 -10.18 -9.60 -2.64
N PHE A 93 -9.18 -10.12 -3.36
CA PHE A 93 -8.43 -9.36 -4.36
C PHE A 93 -8.84 -9.82 -5.76
N SER A 94 -8.90 -8.88 -6.70
CA SER A 94 -9.13 -9.18 -8.11
C SER A 94 -8.22 -8.34 -9.00
N ALA A 95 -8.03 -8.79 -10.24
CA ALA A 95 -7.34 -8.01 -11.27
C ALA A 95 -8.12 -6.73 -11.66
N GLY A 96 -9.43 -6.67 -11.38
CA GLY A 96 -10.27 -5.50 -11.63
C GLY A 96 -11.72 -5.72 -11.21
N GLY A 97 -12.24 -4.81 -10.37
CA GLY A 97 -13.63 -4.83 -9.92
C GLY A 97 -14.02 -6.15 -9.25
N TRP A 98 -15.18 -6.69 -9.61
CA TRP A 98 -15.70 -7.98 -9.14
C TRP A 98 -15.35 -9.14 -10.10
N GLY A 99 -14.22 -9.02 -10.81
CA GLY A 99 -13.74 -10.05 -11.74
C GLY A 99 -13.08 -11.24 -11.04
N GLU A 100 -12.16 -11.90 -11.76
CA GLU A 100 -11.47 -13.11 -11.27
C GLU A 100 -10.73 -12.85 -9.94
N GLU A 101 -11.04 -13.70 -8.96
CA GLU A 101 -10.41 -13.69 -7.64
C GLU A 101 -8.96 -14.17 -7.73
N LEU A 102 -8.06 -13.37 -7.16
CA LEU A 102 -6.68 -13.75 -6.97
C LEU A 102 -6.53 -14.53 -5.67
N ALA A 103 -5.90 -15.71 -5.77
CA ALA A 103 -5.67 -16.56 -4.62
C ALA A 103 -4.87 -15.84 -3.52
N MET A 104 -5.37 -15.86 -2.27
CA MET A 104 -4.72 -15.23 -1.11
C MET A 104 -3.28 -15.71 -0.85
N ARG A 105 -2.92 -16.91 -1.33
CA ARG A 105 -1.56 -17.47 -1.26
C ARG A 105 -0.58 -16.89 -2.29
N ALA A 106 -1.07 -16.17 -3.29
CA ALA A 106 -0.27 -15.59 -4.35
C ALA A 106 0.64 -14.49 -3.79
N LYS A 107 1.86 -14.41 -4.33
CA LYS A 107 2.90 -13.50 -3.85
C LYS A 107 2.83 -12.16 -4.58
N ILE A 108 3.07 -11.07 -3.84
CA ILE A 108 3.11 -9.70 -4.37
C ILE A 108 4.06 -9.59 -5.58
N GLY A 109 5.25 -10.19 -5.48
CA GLY A 109 6.24 -10.15 -6.54
C GLY A 109 5.94 -11.00 -7.77
N VAL A 110 4.93 -11.87 -7.72
CA VAL A 110 4.43 -12.61 -8.89
C VAL A 110 3.30 -11.84 -9.57
N ILE A 111 2.45 -11.17 -8.78
CA ILE A 111 1.25 -10.49 -9.27
C ILE A 111 1.58 -9.14 -9.92
N PHE A 112 2.28 -8.25 -9.21
CA PHE A 112 2.44 -6.87 -9.66
C PHE A 112 3.30 -6.66 -10.93
N PRO A 113 4.23 -7.56 -11.30
CA PRO A 113 4.85 -7.49 -12.63
C PRO A 113 3.87 -7.71 -13.78
N GLN A 114 2.76 -8.43 -13.55
CA GLN A 114 1.74 -8.74 -14.56
C GLN A 114 0.55 -7.78 -14.47
N LEU A 115 0.22 -7.32 -13.26
CA LEU A 115 -0.92 -6.46 -12.95
C LEU A 115 -0.44 -5.19 -12.27
N ALA A 116 -0.46 -4.06 -12.98
CA ALA A 116 -0.04 -2.77 -12.42
C ALA A 116 -0.94 -2.28 -11.28
N GLN A 117 -2.21 -2.73 -11.26
CA GLN A 117 -3.20 -2.36 -10.26
C GLN A 117 -4.14 -3.53 -9.97
N LEU A 118 -4.57 -3.65 -8.72
CA LEU A 118 -5.56 -4.60 -8.22
C LEU A 118 -6.74 -3.86 -7.61
N THR A 119 -7.87 -4.55 -7.52
CA THR A 119 -8.98 -4.17 -6.66
C THR A 119 -8.97 -5.06 -5.42
N TYR A 120 -9.18 -4.45 -4.26
CA TYR A 120 -9.44 -5.14 -3.02
C TYR A 120 -10.85 -4.79 -2.54
N ILE A 121 -11.63 -5.81 -2.19
CA ILE A 121 -13.01 -5.67 -1.76
C ILE A 121 -13.12 -6.27 -0.37
N TYR A 122 -13.70 -5.52 0.56
CA TYR A 122 -13.99 -5.98 1.90
C TYR A 122 -15.46 -5.75 2.22
N ASP A 123 -16.08 -6.73 2.87
CA ASP A 123 -17.52 -6.80 3.17
C ASP A 123 -18.41 -6.84 1.92
N PHE A 124 -18.99 -7.99 1.59
CA PHE A 124 -19.76 -8.10 0.34
C PHE A 124 -21.18 -7.54 0.45
N GLY A 125 -21.66 -7.19 1.64
CA GLY A 125 -22.97 -6.54 1.83
C GLY A 125 -22.88 -5.03 1.72
N THR A 126 -21.84 -4.44 2.33
CA THR A 126 -21.53 -3.00 2.32
C THR A 126 -20.09 -2.77 1.89
N SER A 127 -19.83 -3.03 0.61
CA SER A 127 -18.47 -3.13 0.10
C SER A 127 -17.64 -1.87 0.19
N SER A 128 -16.53 -1.98 0.90
CA SER A 128 -15.40 -1.06 0.80
C SER A 128 -14.47 -1.55 -0.31
N GLU A 129 -14.32 -0.74 -1.35
CA GLU A 129 -13.44 -1.07 -2.48
C GLU A 129 -12.18 -0.20 -2.46
N LEU A 130 -11.03 -0.85 -2.29
CA LEU A 130 -9.73 -0.19 -2.36
C LEU A 130 -9.06 -0.50 -3.71
N ALA A 131 -8.43 0.51 -4.30
CA ALA A 131 -7.51 0.33 -5.41
C ALA A 131 -6.09 0.18 -4.87
N VAL A 132 -5.37 -0.86 -5.30
CA VAL A 132 -3.99 -1.14 -4.90
C VAL A 132 -3.10 -1.07 -6.13
N LYS A 133 -2.23 -0.06 -6.22
CA LYS A 133 -1.38 0.16 -7.39
C LYS A 133 0.10 0.06 -7.03
N MET A 134 0.87 -0.63 -7.86
CA MET A 134 2.33 -0.59 -7.76
C MET A 134 2.87 0.68 -8.42
N VAL A 135 3.67 1.44 -7.67
CA VAL A 135 4.24 2.73 -8.11
C VAL A 135 5.77 2.70 -8.23
N GLY A 136 6.39 1.60 -7.82
CA GLY A 136 7.81 1.36 -7.96
C GLY A 136 8.23 0.06 -7.30
N VAL A 137 9.43 -0.39 -7.66
CA VAL A 137 10.12 -1.52 -7.03
C VAL A 137 11.55 -1.10 -6.78
N ARG A 138 12.12 -1.54 -5.66
CA ARG A 138 13.55 -1.40 -5.37
C ARG A 138 14.10 -2.72 -4.85
N GLU A 139 15.38 -2.97 -5.07
CA GLU A 139 16.11 -3.99 -4.32
C GLU A 139 16.71 -3.35 -3.08
N GLY A 140 16.56 -4.01 -1.94
CA GLY A 140 17.11 -3.52 -0.70
C GLY A 140 16.82 -4.41 0.48
N LYS A 141 17.36 -4.03 1.63
CA LYS A 141 17.08 -4.69 2.90
C LYS A 141 15.74 -4.17 3.45
N PRO A 142 14.83 -5.04 3.93
CA PRO A 142 13.57 -4.62 4.53
C PRO A 142 13.79 -3.73 5.75
N LEU A 143 12.97 -2.70 5.90
CA LEU A 143 13.01 -1.78 7.06
C LEU A 143 12.45 -2.40 8.36
N SER A 144 11.84 -3.59 8.29
CA SER A 144 11.33 -4.29 9.45
C SER A 144 11.33 -5.81 9.23
N ALA A 145 11.23 -6.58 10.33
CA ALA A 145 11.07 -8.04 10.24
C ALA A 145 9.73 -8.45 9.61
N ARG A 146 8.71 -7.58 9.67
CA ARG A 146 7.39 -7.82 9.06
C ARG A 146 7.44 -7.60 7.55
N PRO A 147 6.56 -8.26 6.78
CA PRO A 147 6.58 -8.18 5.32
C PRO A 147 6.11 -6.84 4.74
N ILE A 148 5.48 -6.00 5.56
CA ILE A 148 4.85 -4.74 5.15
C ILE A 148 5.33 -3.64 6.08
N HIS A 149 5.70 -2.49 5.50
CA HIS A 149 6.10 -1.29 6.21
C HIS A 149 5.31 -0.08 5.71
N LEU A 150 4.82 0.76 6.64
CA LEU A 150 4.08 1.98 6.32
C LEU A 150 5.04 3.10 5.92
N LEU A 151 4.87 3.66 4.72
CA LEU A 151 5.66 4.78 4.22
C LEU A 151 4.97 6.13 4.46
N ALA A 152 3.65 6.15 4.31
CA ALA A 152 2.81 7.32 4.55
C ALA A 152 1.33 6.94 4.61
N ARG A 153 0.52 7.77 5.25
CA ARG A 153 -0.95 7.72 5.28
C ARG A 153 -1.49 9.14 5.33
N ASN A 154 -2.65 9.40 4.74
CA ASN A 154 -3.33 10.68 4.96
C ASN A 154 -3.78 10.81 6.42
N GLN A 155 -3.85 12.04 6.92
CA GLN A 155 -4.56 12.29 8.18
C GLN A 155 -6.06 12.07 7.92
N LEU A 156 -6.73 11.36 8.83
CA LEU A 156 -8.19 11.25 8.80
C LEU A 156 -8.76 12.67 8.88
N PRO A 157 -9.69 13.07 8.00
CA PRO A 157 -10.38 14.34 8.12
C PRO A 157 -11.17 14.46 9.43
#